data_AF-A0AAN8WET2-F1
#
_entry.id   AF-A0AAN8WET2-F1
#
_cell.length_a   1.000
_cell.length_b   1.000
_cell.length_c   1.000
_cell.angle_alpha   90.00
_cell.angle_beta   90.00
_cell.angle_gamma   90.00
#
_symmetry.space_group_name_H-M   'P 1'
#
loop_
_entity.id
_entity.type
_entity.pdbx_description
1 polymer ?
#
loop_
_entity_poly.entity_id
_entity_poly.type
_entity_poly.pdbx_seq_one_letter_code
_entity_poly.pdbx_strand_id
1 'polypeptide(L)'
;MRGQHVTTEGVVEPSDKNLFPEYDWLIGNHSDELTPWLPVIAAKSKYSTSFFVIPCCAHDFDCKYKRRDAGISQYADYISYIKEIGEVCGFQMWEDKLRIPSTKRVCLIGQERMHNEYETSHILTNIDNFVRNRNEVNAKLSLNGESKDGFSPEDFHHTRDDGALWSSNFKARDRLQPVRNCTWLTEDTKRDIINTVVNILLEKKHIVEVETGCLPYVVWDQGGRMNLGTLAKRLGQQQLSALKKECGGLQTLLRNHKNIFSIANGDVGLQAALMESSILFSLLRRAKWSPHRNLAKRIVSSRGRGHLLL
;
A
#
# COMPACT_ATOMS: atom_id res chain seq x y z
N MET A 1 -26.35 -7.15 -29.27
CA MET A 1 -27.00 -7.46 -27.98
C MET A 1 -26.04 -6.99 -26.88
N ARG A 2 -26.43 -6.04 -26.03
CA ARG A 2 -25.58 -5.60 -24.92
C ARG A 2 -25.63 -6.68 -23.85
N GLY A 3 -24.52 -7.39 -23.66
CA GLY A 3 -24.39 -8.38 -22.60
C GLY A 3 -24.62 -7.71 -21.25
N GLN A 4 -25.49 -8.31 -20.44
CA GLN A 4 -25.72 -7.90 -19.07
C GLN A 4 -24.43 -8.19 -18.30
N HIS A 5 -23.69 -7.16 -17.89
CA HIS A 5 -22.49 -7.33 -17.08
C HIS A 5 -22.94 -7.77 -15.68
N VAL A 6 -22.79 -9.07 -15.39
CA VAL A 6 -23.00 -9.62 -14.05
C VAL A 6 -21.70 -9.47 -13.28
N THR A 7 -21.69 -8.59 -12.28
CA THR A 7 -20.61 -8.52 -11.28
C THR A 7 -21.02 -9.33 -10.06
N THR A 8 -20.27 -10.40 -9.78
CA THR A 8 -20.47 -11.22 -8.59
C THR A 8 -19.44 -10.83 -7.54
N GLU A 9 -19.88 -10.36 -6.37
CA GLU A 9 -18.99 -10.08 -5.23
C GLU A 9 -18.87 -11.31 -4.34
N GLY A 10 -17.66 -11.84 -4.16
CA GLY A 10 -17.40 -13.01 -3.32
C GLY A 10 -15.93 -13.15 -2.95
N VAL A 11 -15.65 -13.88 -1.86
CA VAL A 11 -14.28 -14.30 -1.53
C VAL A 11 -13.92 -15.45 -2.45
N VAL A 12 -12.87 -15.27 -3.25
CA VAL A 12 -12.35 -16.33 -4.12
C VAL A 12 -11.23 -17.05 -3.38
N GLU A 13 -11.37 -18.37 -3.27
CA GLU A 13 -10.37 -19.27 -2.73
C GLU A 13 -9.77 -20.14 -3.84
N PRO A 14 -8.46 -20.45 -3.81
CA PRO A 14 -7.83 -21.28 -4.81
C PRO A 14 -8.27 -22.74 -4.65
N SER A 15 -9.33 -23.12 -5.35
CA SER A 15 -9.92 -24.46 -5.35
C SER A 15 -10.69 -24.71 -6.65
N ASP A 16 -10.99 -25.98 -6.93
CA ASP A 16 -11.74 -26.38 -8.13
C ASP A 16 -13.20 -25.87 -8.12
N LYS A 17 -13.71 -25.38 -6.98
CA LYS A 17 -15.03 -24.73 -6.86
C LYS A 17 -15.06 -23.32 -7.45
N ASN A 18 -13.91 -22.65 -7.55
CA ASN A 18 -13.80 -21.27 -8.02
C ASN A 18 -13.15 -21.23 -9.41
N LEU A 19 -13.66 -22.05 -10.31
CA LEU A 19 -13.37 -22.00 -11.73
C LEU A 19 -14.46 -21.22 -12.46
N PHE A 20 -14.05 -20.52 -13.51
CA PHE A 20 -14.85 -19.50 -14.20
C PHE A 20 -14.91 -19.77 -15.72
N PRO A 21 -15.32 -20.97 -16.17
CA PRO A 21 -15.31 -21.35 -17.58
C PRO A 21 -16.26 -20.51 -18.46
N GLU A 22 -17.23 -19.84 -17.86
CA GLU A 22 -18.19 -18.97 -18.51
C GLU A 22 -17.62 -17.60 -18.89
N TYR A 23 -16.44 -17.23 -18.36
CA TYR A 23 -15.78 -15.95 -18.62
C TYR A 23 -14.52 -16.12 -19.47
N ASP A 24 -14.36 -15.22 -20.43
CA ASP A 24 -13.16 -15.19 -21.30
C ASP A 24 -11.96 -14.52 -20.62
N TRP A 25 -12.20 -13.63 -19.65
CA TRP A 25 -11.15 -12.82 -19.01
C TRP A 25 -11.30 -12.80 -17.50
N LEU A 26 -10.20 -13.08 -16.80
CA LEU A 26 -10.05 -12.84 -15.36
C LEU A 26 -9.20 -11.59 -15.13
N ILE A 27 -9.74 -10.59 -14.42
CA ILE A 27 -9.07 -9.30 -14.20
C ILE A 27 -8.75 -9.12 -12.71
N GLY A 28 -7.48 -9.27 -12.37
CA GLY A 28 -6.93 -9.02 -11.04
C GLY A 28 -6.56 -7.56 -10.82
N ASN A 29 -7.54 -6.74 -10.46
CA ASN A 29 -7.28 -5.39 -9.95
C ASN A 29 -7.15 -5.45 -8.43
N HIS A 30 -5.96 -5.16 -7.90
CA HIS A 30 -5.68 -5.25 -6.46
C HIS A 30 -6.03 -6.65 -5.88
N SER A 31 -5.67 -7.70 -6.61
CA SER A 31 -5.98 -9.09 -6.28
C SER A 31 -5.21 -9.63 -5.06
N ASP A 32 -4.28 -8.86 -4.49
CA ASP A 32 -3.56 -9.20 -3.25
C ASP A 32 -3.03 -10.65 -3.22
N GLU A 33 -3.51 -11.48 -2.29
CA GLU A 33 -3.11 -12.88 -2.11
C GLU A 33 -3.47 -13.77 -3.32
N LEU A 34 -4.43 -13.35 -4.17
CA LEU A 34 -4.84 -14.05 -5.38
C LEU A 34 -3.99 -13.74 -6.61
N THR A 35 -3.10 -12.75 -6.54
CA THR A 35 -2.20 -12.39 -7.65
C THR A 35 -1.48 -13.59 -8.28
N PRO A 36 -0.81 -14.48 -7.52
CA PRO A 36 -0.18 -15.68 -8.09
C PRO A 36 -1.18 -16.76 -8.54
N TRP A 37 -2.42 -16.74 -8.03
CA TRP A 37 -3.46 -17.71 -8.35
C TRP A 37 -4.22 -17.40 -9.65
N LEU A 38 -4.26 -16.15 -10.10
CA LEU A 38 -5.00 -15.78 -11.31
C LEU A 38 -4.57 -16.56 -12.58
N PRO A 39 -3.26 -16.74 -12.87
CA PRO A 39 -2.84 -17.59 -13.99
C PRO A 39 -3.32 -19.05 -13.82
N VAL A 40 -3.26 -19.58 -12.60
CA VAL A 40 -3.68 -20.96 -12.27
C VAL A 40 -5.18 -21.13 -12.50
N ILE A 41 -6.00 -20.21 -11.98
CA ILE A 41 -7.46 -20.23 -12.14
C ILE A 41 -7.82 -20.10 -13.61
N ALA A 42 -7.17 -19.20 -14.36
CA ALA A 42 -7.43 -19.02 -15.78
C ALA A 42 -7.06 -20.28 -16.59
N ALA A 43 -5.94 -20.93 -16.30
CA ALA A 43 -5.55 -22.18 -16.95
C ALA A 43 -6.49 -23.35 -16.62
N LYS A 44 -6.96 -23.44 -15.37
CA LYS A 44 -7.89 -24.49 -14.93
C LYS A 44 -9.35 -24.27 -15.34
N SER A 45 -9.77 -23.04 -15.64
CA SER A 45 -11.17 -22.72 -15.97
C SER A 45 -11.56 -23.20 -17.36
N LYS A 46 -10.88 -22.71 -18.40
CA LYS A 46 -11.11 -23.08 -19.81
C LYS A 46 -9.87 -22.74 -20.62
N TYR A 47 -9.59 -23.53 -21.67
CA TYR A 47 -8.43 -23.34 -22.53
C TYR A 47 -8.37 -21.91 -23.12
N SER A 48 -9.52 -21.33 -23.49
CA SER A 48 -9.59 -19.96 -24.04
C SER A 48 -9.59 -18.84 -23.00
N THR A 49 -9.65 -19.14 -21.69
CA THR A 49 -9.69 -18.10 -20.65
C THR A 49 -8.34 -17.41 -20.54
N SER A 50 -8.37 -16.09 -20.64
CA SER A 50 -7.23 -15.19 -20.51
C SER A 50 -7.23 -14.53 -19.13
N PHE A 51 -6.09 -13.98 -18.72
CA PHE A 51 -6.02 -13.17 -17.51
C PHE A 51 -5.22 -11.88 -17.69
N PHE A 52 -5.57 -10.92 -16.85
CA PHE A 52 -4.89 -9.65 -16.66
C PHE A 52 -4.68 -9.45 -15.17
N VAL A 53 -3.47 -9.04 -14.74
CA VAL A 53 -3.19 -8.81 -13.33
C VAL A 53 -2.29 -7.61 -13.10
N ILE A 54 -2.58 -6.84 -12.04
CA ILE A 54 -1.71 -5.78 -11.52
C ILE A 54 -1.03 -6.30 -10.25
N PRO A 55 0.24 -6.76 -10.31
CA PRO A 55 0.93 -7.37 -9.18
C PRO A 55 1.37 -6.34 -8.12
N CYS A 56 0.43 -5.67 -7.45
CA CYS A 56 0.72 -4.57 -6.53
C CYS A 56 1.21 -5.03 -5.14
N CYS A 57 0.87 -6.23 -4.70
CA CYS A 57 1.20 -6.79 -3.38
C CYS A 57 2.00 -8.08 -3.56
N ALA A 58 3.16 -8.18 -2.90
CA ALA A 58 4.09 -9.28 -3.12
C ALA A 58 3.68 -10.52 -2.31
N HIS A 59 2.80 -11.33 -2.88
CA HIS A 59 2.34 -12.61 -2.33
C HIS A 59 2.82 -13.79 -3.16
N ASP A 60 3.21 -14.84 -2.45
CA ASP A 60 3.34 -16.19 -2.98
C ASP A 60 1.99 -16.92 -2.83
N PHE A 61 1.90 -18.20 -3.19
CA PHE A 61 0.65 -18.95 -3.16
C PHE A 61 0.00 -19.03 -1.77
N ASP A 62 0.79 -19.13 -0.71
CA ASP A 62 0.29 -19.38 0.64
C ASP A 62 0.90 -18.44 1.70
N CYS A 63 1.78 -17.55 1.29
CA CYS A 63 2.50 -16.67 2.19
C CYS A 63 2.93 -15.37 1.50
N LYS A 64 3.68 -14.52 2.23
CA LYS A 64 4.30 -13.34 1.61
C LYS A 64 5.47 -13.77 0.73
N TYR A 65 5.56 -13.17 -0.45
CA TYR A 65 6.66 -13.46 -1.37
C TYR A 65 8.01 -13.07 -0.75
N LYS A 66 8.93 -14.03 -0.72
CA LYS A 66 10.32 -13.83 -0.30
C LYS A 66 11.17 -13.64 -1.56
N ARG A 67 11.91 -12.53 -1.60
CA ARG A 67 12.79 -12.16 -2.71
C ARG A 67 13.82 -13.26 -2.97
N ARG A 68 14.01 -13.61 -4.24
CA ARG A 68 14.92 -14.68 -4.68
C ARG A 68 16.26 -14.11 -5.18
N ASP A 69 16.23 -13.02 -5.92
CA ASP A 69 17.44 -12.36 -6.43
C ASP A 69 17.75 -11.04 -5.70
N ALA A 70 18.87 -11.03 -4.97
CA ALA A 70 19.38 -9.86 -4.27
C ALA A 70 20.01 -8.77 -5.19
N GLY A 71 20.22 -9.06 -6.48
CA GLY A 71 20.76 -8.15 -7.49
C GLY A 71 19.75 -7.19 -8.11
N ILE A 72 18.45 -7.50 -8.09
CA ILE A 72 17.39 -6.68 -8.71
C ILE A 72 16.34 -6.24 -7.71
N SER A 73 15.66 -5.10 -7.90
CA SER A 73 14.66 -4.63 -6.92
C SER A 73 13.62 -5.72 -6.56
N GLN A 74 13.14 -5.74 -5.30
CA GLN A 74 12.14 -6.72 -4.86
C GLN A 74 10.91 -6.77 -5.78
N TYR A 75 10.51 -5.61 -6.33
CA TYR A 75 9.39 -5.55 -7.26
C TYR A 75 9.72 -6.17 -8.61
N ALA A 76 10.91 -5.92 -9.17
CA ALA A 76 11.34 -6.54 -10.41
C ALA A 76 11.44 -8.08 -10.29
N ASP A 77 12.02 -8.57 -9.19
CA ASP A 77 12.07 -10.00 -8.87
C ASP A 77 10.66 -10.61 -8.76
N TYR A 78 9.72 -9.88 -8.15
CA TYR A 78 8.34 -10.31 -8.06
C TYR A 78 7.62 -10.34 -9.41
N ILE A 79 7.86 -9.37 -10.30
CA ILE A 79 7.33 -9.40 -11.67
C ILE A 79 7.82 -10.65 -12.42
N SER A 80 9.12 -10.95 -12.34
CA SER A 80 9.68 -12.16 -12.95
C SER A 80 9.06 -13.43 -12.39
N TYR A 81 8.80 -13.47 -11.09
CA TYR A 81 8.10 -14.60 -10.46
C TYR A 81 6.67 -14.79 -10.99
N ILE A 82 5.87 -13.73 -11.12
CA ILE A 82 4.50 -13.87 -11.66
C ILE A 82 4.52 -14.29 -13.14
N LYS A 83 5.52 -13.83 -13.92
CA LYS A 83 5.72 -14.31 -15.30
C LYS A 83 6.02 -15.81 -15.35
N GLU A 84 6.93 -16.28 -14.50
CA GLU A 84 7.26 -17.71 -14.37
C GLU A 84 6.00 -18.55 -14.06
N ILE A 85 5.15 -18.10 -13.14
CA ILE A 85 3.87 -18.79 -12.87
C ILE A 85 3.01 -18.85 -14.13
N GLY A 86 2.87 -17.73 -14.85
CA GLY A 86 2.08 -17.67 -16.08
C GLY A 86 2.61 -18.59 -17.18
N GLU A 87 3.93 -18.65 -17.34
CA GLU A 87 4.61 -19.56 -18.28
C GLU A 87 4.39 -21.04 -17.90
N VAL A 88 4.48 -21.38 -16.61
CA VAL A 88 4.14 -22.73 -16.09
C VAL A 88 2.66 -23.05 -16.35
N CYS A 89 1.78 -22.05 -16.27
CA CYS A 89 0.37 -22.18 -16.62
C CYS A 89 0.12 -22.25 -18.14
N GLY A 90 1.19 -22.30 -18.95
CA GLY A 90 1.14 -22.47 -20.39
C GLY A 90 0.74 -21.22 -21.16
N PHE A 91 0.86 -20.03 -20.55
CA PHE A 91 0.58 -18.75 -21.21
C PHE A 91 1.84 -18.09 -21.75
N GLN A 92 1.71 -17.45 -22.91
CA GLN A 92 2.66 -16.44 -23.35
C GLN A 92 2.44 -15.16 -22.56
N MET A 93 3.47 -14.73 -21.82
CA MET A 93 3.38 -13.64 -20.87
C MET A 93 3.76 -12.30 -21.48
N TRP A 94 2.85 -11.33 -21.37
CA TRP A 94 3.05 -9.96 -21.81
C TRP A 94 3.13 -9.01 -20.60
N GLU A 95 3.93 -7.96 -20.74
CA GLU A 95 4.07 -6.90 -19.74
C GLU A 95 3.75 -5.55 -20.39
N ASP A 96 2.94 -4.73 -19.72
CA ASP A 96 2.66 -3.37 -20.16
C ASP A 96 2.64 -2.37 -18.99
N LYS A 97 2.80 -1.08 -19.30
CA LYS A 97 2.76 0.03 -18.35
C LYS A 97 1.43 0.75 -18.42
N LEU A 98 0.72 0.75 -17.29
CA LEU A 98 -0.54 1.43 -17.10
C LEU A 98 -0.36 2.92 -16.81
N ARG A 99 -1.31 3.73 -17.27
CA ARG A 99 -1.42 5.15 -16.91
C ARG A 99 -2.24 5.33 -15.61
N ILE A 100 -1.73 4.77 -14.51
CA ILE A 100 -2.34 4.87 -13.18
C ILE A 100 -1.40 5.58 -12.18
N PRO A 101 -1.92 6.29 -11.16
CA PRO A 101 -1.13 7.00 -10.16
C PRO A 101 -0.49 6.08 -9.10
N SER A 102 -0.17 4.83 -9.47
CA SER A 102 0.50 3.86 -8.60
C SER A 102 2.00 3.83 -8.90
N THR A 103 2.82 3.61 -7.87
CA THR A 103 4.26 3.34 -8.05
C THR A 103 4.50 2.01 -8.76
N LYS A 104 3.52 1.11 -8.73
CA LYS A 104 3.50 -0.21 -9.37
C LYS A 104 2.53 -0.19 -10.56
N ARG A 105 2.90 0.60 -11.57
CA ARG A 105 2.12 0.86 -12.79
C ARG A 105 2.30 -0.20 -13.89
N VAL A 106 2.64 -1.43 -13.53
CA VAL A 106 2.90 -2.51 -14.49
C VAL A 106 1.76 -3.52 -14.39
N CYS A 107 1.28 -4.00 -15.53
CA CYS A 107 0.37 -5.14 -15.60
C CYS A 107 1.00 -6.29 -16.37
N LEU A 108 0.52 -7.49 -16.07
CA LEU A 108 0.88 -8.72 -16.77
C LEU A 108 -0.37 -9.33 -17.40
N ILE A 109 -0.20 -9.87 -18.61
CA ILE A 109 -1.30 -10.43 -19.40
C ILE A 109 -0.89 -11.80 -19.91
N GLY A 110 -1.76 -12.79 -19.70
CA GLY A 110 -1.66 -14.10 -20.33
C GLY A 110 -2.90 -14.32 -21.18
N GLN A 111 -2.76 -14.15 -22.48
CA GLN A 111 -3.86 -14.30 -23.45
C GLN A 111 -3.64 -15.51 -24.36
N GLU A 112 -2.45 -15.64 -24.92
CA GLU A 112 -2.11 -16.71 -25.86
C GLU A 112 -1.56 -17.93 -25.11
N ARG A 113 -1.88 -19.13 -25.63
CA ARG A 113 -1.37 -20.40 -25.11
C ARG A 113 -0.10 -20.79 -25.83
N MET A 114 0.90 -21.26 -25.09
CA MET A 114 2.16 -21.80 -25.64
C MET A 114 2.08 -23.29 -25.97
N HIS A 115 0.90 -23.88 -25.88
CA HIS A 115 0.63 -25.31 -26.07
C HIS A 115 -0.72 -25.48 -26.73
N ASN A 116 -0.93 -26.62 -27.38
CA ASN A 116 -2.19 -26.93 -28.03
C ASN A 116 -3.18 -27.54 -27.03
N GLU A 117 -4.48 -27.51 -27.35
CA GLU A 117 -5.54 -27.95 -26.43
C GLU A 117 -5.38 -29.41 -25.97
N TYR A 118 -4.83 -30.29 -26.80
CA TYR A 118 -4.57 -31.68 -26.46
C TYR A 118 -3.45 -31.87 -25.39
N GLU A 119 -2.60 -30.86 -25.18
CA GLU A 119 -1.55 -30.85 -24.15
C GLU A 119 -2.06 -30.32 -22.80
N THR A 120 -3.29 -29.80 -22.75
CA THR A 120 -3.85 -29.14 -21.55
C THR A 120 -3.72 -30.01 -20.30
N SER A 121 -4.03 -31.31 -20.38
CA SER A 121 -3.92 -32.24 -19.24
C SER A 121 -2.50 -32.33 -18.66
N HIS A 122 -1.48 -32.26 -19.52
CA HIS A 122 -0.08 -32.25 -19.10
C HIS A 122 0.27 -30.94 -18.42
N ILE A 123 -0.17 -29.81 -18.98
CA ILE A 123 0.03 -28.49 -18.38
C ILE A 123 -0.64 -28.39 -17.01
N LEU A 124 -1.88 -28.86 -16.85
CA LEU A 124 -2.56 -28.88 -15.55
C LEU A 124 -1.78 -29.68 -14.49
N THR A 125 -1.19 -30.82 -14.90
CA THR A 125 -0.34 -31.63 -14.02
C THR A 125 0.94 -30.87 -13.63
N ASN A 126 1.55 -30.13 -14.56
CA ASN A 126 2.73 -29.31 -14.29
C ASN A 126 2.41 -28.16 -13.33
N ILE A 127 1.24 -27.52 -13.48
CA ILE A 127 0.74 -26.49 -12.57
C ILE A 127 0.61 -27.06 -11.16
N ASP A 128 -0.09 -28.19 -10.99
CA ASP A 128 -0.30 -28.79 -9.68
C ASP A 128 1.03 -29.15 -8.99
N ASN A 129 1.99 -29.70 -9.76
CA ASN A 129 3.33 -29.99 -9.27
C ASN A 129 4.10 -28.72 -8.88
N PHE A 130 4.01 -27.65 -9.67
CA PHE A 130 4.67 -26.39 -9.38
C PHE A 130 4.13 -25.75 -8.09
N VAL A 131 2.81 -25.68 -7.94
CA VAL A 131 2.14 -25.15 -6.74
C VAL A 131 2.54 -25.96 -5.51
N ARG A 132 2.48 -27.29 -5.60
CA ARG A 132 2.89 -28.19 -4.50
C ARG A 132 4.34 -27.98 -4.09
N ASN A 133 5.27 -28.03 -5.04
CA ASN A 133 6.70 -27.82 -4.78
C ASN A 133 6.95 -26.44 -4.15
N ARG A 134 6.23 -25.41 -4.61
CA ARG A 134 6.38 -24.05 -4.09
C ARG A 134 5.92 -23.94 -2.64
N ASN A 135 4.76 -24.52 -2.31
CA ASN A 135 4.25 -24.55 -0.93
C ASN A 135 5.19 -25.34 -0.01
N GLU A 136 5.76 -26.46 -0.46
CA GLU A 136 6.76 -27.22 0.33
C GLU A 136 8.02 -26.40 0.62
N VAL A 137 8.52 -25.63 -0.36
CA VAL A 137 9.65 -24.71 -0.17
C VAL A 137 9.27 -23.62 0.83
N ASN A 138 8.08 -23.04 0.73
CA ASN A 138 7.60 -22.01 1.64
C ASN A 138 7.48 -22.53 3.08
N ALA A 139 7.00 -23.76 3.26
CA ALA A 139 6.93 -24.43 4.56
C ALA A 139 8.32 -24.66 5.17
N LYS A 140 9.28 -25.20 4.40
CA LYS A 140 10.67 -25.41 4.84
C LYS A 140 11.36 -24.10 5.23
N LEU A 141 11.13 -23.03 4.46
CA LEU A 141 11.65 -21.69 4.76
C LEU A 141 11.00 -21.03 5.99
N SER A 142 9.86 -21.54 6.46
CA SER A 142 9.19 -21.06 7.66
C SER A 142 9.72 -21.80 8.91
N LEU A 143 10.01 -23.10 8.79
CA LEU A 143 10.60 -23.91 9.86
C LEU A 143 12.06 -23.55 10.17
N ASN A 144 12.84 -23.10 9.19
CA ASN A 144 14.22 -22.64 9.42
C ASN A 144 14.31 -21.26 10.11
N GLY A 145 13.17 -20.64 10.44
CA GLY A 145 13.09 -19.34 11.13
C GLY A 145 12.75 -19.41 12.61
N GLU A 146 12.27 -20.55 13.14
CA GLU A 146 11.88 -20.71 14.54
C GLU A 146 12.20 -22.13 15.03
N SER A 147 12.84 -22.24 16.19
CA SER A 147 13.21 -23.53 16.80
C SER A 147 11.98 -24.28 17.33
N LYS A 148 11.95 -25.60 17.06
CA LYS A 148 11.20 -26.69 17.72
C LYS A 148 9.68 -26.52 17.84
N ASP A 149 8.95 -27.29 17.06
CA ASP A 149 8.36 -28.54 17.57
C ASP A 149 8.03 -29.49 16.41
N GLY A 150 8.28 -30.77 16.64
CA GLY A 150 8.25 -31.81 15.61
C GLY A 150 6.83 -32.14 15.16
N PHE A 151 6.66 -32.28 13.85
CA PHE A 151 5.58 -33.09 13.29
C PHE A 151 6.13 -33.89 12.13
N SER A 152 5.96 -35.21 12.21
CA SER A 152 6.39 -36.18 11.21
C SER A 152 5.57 -36.01 9.92
N PRO A 153 6.15 -36.34 8.75
CA PRO A 153 5.42 -36.38 7.50
C PRO A 153 4.55 -37.64 7.47
N GLU A 154 3.25 -37.50 7.70
CA GLU A 154 2.29 -38.58 7.44
C GLU A 154 1.83 -38.54 5.99
N ASP A 155 1.80 -39.72 5.39
CA ASP A 155 1.56 -40.01 3.98
C ASP A 155 0.22 -39.48 3.46
N PHE A 156 0.26 -38.55 2.49
CA PHE A 156 -0.93 -38.13 1.75
C PHE A 156 -1.21 -39.08 0.59
N HIS A 157 -2.05 -40.08 0.85
CA HIS A 157 -2.77 -40.80 -0.20
C HIS A 157 -3.81 -39.86 -0.84
N HIS A 158 -3.66 -39.57 -2.13
CA HIS A 158 -4.63 -38.79 -2.91
C HIS A 158 -5.92 -39.58 -3.15
N THR A 159 -6.95 -39.30 -2.37
CA THR A 159 -8.33 -39.33 -2.87
C THR A 159 -8.66 -37.92 -3.34
N ARG A 160 -9.06 -37.77 -4.61
CA ARG A 160 -9.57 -36.51 -5.17
C ARG A 160 -10.84 -36.12 -4.40
N ASP A 161 -10.68 -35.23 -3.43
CA ASP A 161 -11.78 -34.55 -2.78
C ASP A 161 -12.05 -33.27 -3.58
N ASP A 162 -13.14 -33.26 -4.35
CA ASP A 162 -13.55 -32.20 -5.30
C ASP A 162 -13.86 -30.84 -4.63
N GLY A 163 -13.47 -30.66 -3.37
CA GLY A 163 -13.67 -29.44 -2.59
C GLY A 163 -12.48 -28.95 -1.79
N ALA A 164 -11.30 -29.57 -1.91
CA ALA A 164 -10.10 -29.18 -1.19
C ALA A 164 -9.42 -27.94 -1.79
N LEU A 165 -8.84 -27.10 -0.93
CA LEU A 165 -8.00 -25.98 -1.35
C LEU A 165 -6.73 -26.50 -2.04
N TRP A 166 -6.30 -25.84 -3.12
CA TRP A 166 -5.01 -26.12 -3.78
C TRP A 166 -3.80 -25.77 -2.90
N SER A 167 -4.02 -24.98 -1.85
CA SER A 167 -3.06 -24.75 -0.76
C SER A 167 -3.76 -24.67 0.58
N SER A 168 -3.36 -25.51 1.53
CA SER A 168 -3.92 -25.57 2.88
C SER A 168 -3.59 -24.35 3.74
N ASN A 169 -2.53 -23.61 3.39
CA ASN A 169 -2.07 -22.44 4.12
C ASN A 169 -2.58 -21.11 3.52
N PHE A 170 -3.34 -21.16 2.42
CA PHE A 170 -3.92 -19.95 1.84
C PHE A 170 -4.87 -19.26 2.82
N LYS A 171 -4.72 -17.95 2.95
CA LYS A 171 -5.60 -17.11 3.76
C LYS A 171 -6.00 -15.88 2.97
N ALA A 172 -7.27 -15.84 2.56
CA ALA A 172 -7.85 -14.65 1.99
C ALA A 172 -7.83 -13.51 3.04
N ARG A 173 -7.66 -12.30 2.56
CA ARG A 173 -7.74 -11.09 3.38
C ARG A 173 -9.14 -10.89 3.97
N ASP A 174 -9.20 -10.44 5.22
CA ASP A 174 -10.46 -10.05 5.85
C ASP A 174 -11.17 -8.95 5.04
N ARG A 175 -12.50 -9.06 4.91
CA ARG A 175 -13.35 -8.10 4.17
C ARG A 175 -13.19 -6.65 4.66
N LEU A 176 -12.78 -6.46 5.91
CA LEU A 176 -12.60 -5.15 6.54
C LEU A 176 -11.14 -4.98 6.99
N GLN A 177 -10.38 -4.15 6.29
CA GLN A 177 -9.08 -3.68 6.77
C GLN A 177 -9.23 -2.31 7.45
N PRO A 178 -8.85 -2.15 8.74
CA PRO A 178 -8.84 -0.84 9.38
C PRO A 178 -7.76 0.04 8.75
N VAL A 179 -8.14 1.22 8.25
CA VAL A 179 -7.24 2.17 7.60
C VAL A 179 -6.29 2.78 8.65
N ARG A 180 -4.98 2.58 8.48
CA ARG A 180 -3.93 2.94 9.47
C ARG A 180 -3.21 4.27 9.20
N ASN A 181 -3.90 5.26 8.63
CA ASN A 181 -3.30 6.53 8.20
C ASN A 181 -3.85 7.74 8.97
N CYS A 182 -4.54 7.53 10.10
CA CYS A 182 -5.21 8.58 10.88
C CYS A 182 -6.30 9.36 10.12
N THR A 183 -6.86 8.87 9.00
CA THR A 183 -7.91 9.60 8.26
C THR A 183 -9.18 9.81 9.07
N TRP A 184 -9.48 8.88 9.99
CA TRP A 184 -10.69 8.86 10.80
C TRP A 184 -10.61 9.68 12.09
N LEU A 185 -9.45 10.28 12.41
CA LEU A 185 -9.40 11.26 13.49
C LEU A 185 -10.29 12.46 13.14
N THR A 186 -11.10 12.91 14.10
CA THR A 186 -11.88 14.14 13.94
C THR A 186 -10.94 15.33 13.72
N GLU A 187 -11.37 16.32 12.93
CA GLU A 187 -10.57 17.53 12.67
C GLU A 187 -10.23 18.28 13.97
N ASP A 188 -11.11 18.23 14.97
CA ASP A 188 -10.85 18.79 16.28
C ASP A 188 -9.71 18.06 17.01
N THR A 189 -9.75 16.73 17.07
CA THR A 189 -8.66 15.95 17.70
C THR A 189 -7.34 16.13 16.95
N LYS A 190 -7.35 16.17 15.61
CA LYS A 190 -6.14 16.44 14.81
C LYS A 190 -5.55 17.81 15.17
N ARG A 191 -6.38 18.85 15.16
CA ARG A 191 -5.99 20.22 15.48
C ARG A 191 -5.45 20.34 16.90
N ASP A 192 -6.08 19.68 17.86
CA ASP A 192 -5.63 19.69 19.26
C ASP A 192 -4.25 19.07 19.39
N ILE A 193 -4.01 17.89 18.80
CA ILE A 193 -2.69 17.24 18.83
C ILE A 193 -1.65 18.10 18.13
N ILE A 194 -1.95 18.65 16.95
CA ILE A 194 -1.03 19.52 16.20
C ILE A 194 -0.67 20.75 17.02
N ASN A 195 -1.64 21.43 17.63
CA ASN A 195 -1.40 22.61 18.46
C ASN A 195 -0.55 22.28 19.69
N THR A 196 -0.81 21.15 20.36
CA THR A 196 0.01 20.71 21.49
C THR A 196 1.46 20.50 21.05
N VAL A 197 1.69 19.80 19.93
CA VAL A 197 3.04 19.56 19.39
C VAL A 197 3.74 20.86 19.00
N VAL A 198 3.05 21.79 18.32
CA VAL A 198 3.62 23.09 17.93
C VAL A 198 4.04 23.88 19.18
N ASN A 199 3.18 23.98 20.19
CA ASN A 199 3.49 24.70 21.43
C ASN A 199 4.70 24.10 22.15
N ILE A 200 4.79 22.77 22.20
CA ILE A 200 5.94 22.05 22.76
C ILE A 200 7.23 22.41 22.03
N LEU A 201 7.22 22.48 20.70
CA LEU A 201 8.41 22.80 19.91
C LEU A 201 8.81 24.27 20.08
N LEU A 202 7.84 25.16 20.23
CA LEU A 202 8.06 26.60 20.45
C LEU A 202 8.51 26.96 21.87
N GLU A 203 8.52 26.03 22.83
CA GLU A 203 9.09 26.28 24.17
C GLU A 203 10.54 26.74 24.12
N LYS A 204 11.32 26.23 23.16
CA LYS A 204 12.69 26.65 22.91
C LYS A 204 12.71 27.64 21.76
N LYS A 205 12.73 28.93 22.09
CA LYS A 205 12.81 30.02 21.10
C LYS A 205 14.09 29.89 20.26
N HIS A 206 13.93 29.73 18.95
CA HIS A 206 15.04 29.62 17.99
C HIS A 206 14.70 30.42 16.74
N ILE A 207 15.17 31.66 16.71
CA ILE A 207 14.87 32.59 15.63
C ILE A 207 15.85 32.37 14.47
N VAL A 208 15.32 32.18 13.27
CA VAL A 208 16.06 32.03 12.02
C VAL A 208 15.57 33.03 10.98
N GLU A 209 16.45 33.49 10.11
CA GLU A 209 16.10 34.32 8.96
C GLU A 209 15.80 33.40 7.76
N VAL A 210 14.59 33.52 7.22
CA VAL A 210 14.13 32.72 6.08
C VAL A 210 14.10 33.61 4.85
N GLU A 211 14.84 33.20 3.82
CA GLU A 211 14.91 33.88 2.55
C GLU A 211 13.65 33.58 1.72
N THR A 212 12.76 34.57 1.61
CA THR A 212 11.48 34.44 0.91
C THR A 212 11.55 34.89 -0.53
N GLY A 213 12.63 34.58 -1.27
CA GLY A 213 12.77 34.87 -2.72
C GLY A 213 12.62 36.35 -3.17
N CYS A 214 12.26 37.24 -2.26
CA CYS A 214 11.96 38.65 -2.39
C CYS A 214 12.32 39.28 -1.03
N LEU A 215 13.14 40.33 -1.03
CA LEU A 215 13.44 41.09 0.19
C LEU A 215 12.15 41.73 0.72
N PRO A 216 11.91 41.77 2.05
CA PRO A 216 12.83 41.45 3.14
C PRO A 216 12.78 39.99 3.62
N TYR A 217 13.87 39.54 4.26
CA TYR A 217 13.93 38.27 5.01
C TYR A 217 12.84 38.20 6.08
N VAL A 218 12.26 37.01 6.26
CA VAL A 218 11.29 36.76 7.33
C VAL A 218 12.02 36.19 8.54
N VAL A 219 11.92 36.90 9.67
CA VAL A 219 12.38 36.42 10.97
C VAL A 219 11.36 35.40 11.49
N TRP A 220 11.77 34.13 11.60
CA TRP A 220 10.92 32.98 11.91
C TRP A 220 11.38 32.29 13.19
N ASP A 221 10.46 32.02 14.13
CA ASP A 221 10.76 31.14 15.26
C ASP A 221 10.58 29.68 14.83
N GLN A 222 11.70 29.00 14.58
CA GLN A 222 11.71 27.60 14.22
C GLN A 222 11.45 26.68 15.42
N GLY A 223 11.49 27.22 16.63
CA GLY A 223 11.43 26.42 17.84
C GLY A 223 12.62 25.46 17.96
N GLY A 224 12.53 24.56 18.94
CA GLY A 224 13.45 23.45 19.10
C GLY A 224 13.10 22.25 18.21
N ARG A 225 14.04 21.30 18.15
CA ARG A 225 13.76 19.93 17.70
C ARG A 225 13.58 19.02 18.91
N MET A 226 12.72 18.02 18.79
CA MET A 226 12.44 17.07 19.87
C MET A 226 12.27 15.65 19.34
N ASN A 227 12.88 14.69 20.05
CA ASN A 227 12.70 13.28 19.76
C ASN A 227 11.23 12.85 19.89
N LEU A 228 10.77 12.06 18.92
CA LEU A 228 9.38 11.60 18.84
C LEU A 228 8.93 10.87 20.13
N GLY A 229 9.81 10.09 20.76
CA GLY A 229 9.49 9.39 22.01
C GLY A 229 9.27 10.33 23.18
N THR A 230 10.07 11.39 23.28
CA THR A 230 9.89 12.45 24.29
C THR A 230 8.64 13.28 24.01
N LEU A 231 8.40 13.58 22.73
CA LEU A 231 7.20 14.30 22.30
C LEU A 231 5.92 13.52 22.66
N ALA A 232 5.91 12.21 22.41
CA ALA A 232 4.78 11.34 22.75
C ALA A 232 4.50 11.33 24.26
N LYS A 233 5.53 11.36 25.11
CA LYS A 233 5.37 11.42 26.59
C LYS A 233 4.75 12.73 27.07
N ARG A 234 4.88 13.81 26.30
CA ARG A 234 4.28 15.13 26.62
C ARG A 234 2.87 15.30 26.08
N LEU A 235 2.39 14.38 25.24
CA LEU A 235 0.98 14.35 24.83
C LEU A 235 0.12 13.71 25.91
N GLY A 236 -1.12 14.17 26.03
CA GLY A 236 -2.07 13.66 27.01
C GLY A 236 -2.48 12.21 26.72
N GLN A 237 -2.84 11.47 27.77
CA GLN A 237 -3.30 10.07 27.68
C GLN A 237 -4.50 9.91 26.72
N GLN A 238 -5.40 10.90 26.68
CA GLN A 238 -6.55 10.92 25.76
C GLN A 238 -6.12 11.06 24.29
N GLN A 239 -5.14 11.91 23.99
CA GLN A 239 -4.61 12.11 22.64
C GLN A 239 -3.88 10.85 22.14
N LEU A 240 -3.08 10.22 23.00
CA LEU A 240 -2.39 8.97 22.68
C LEU A 240 -3.36 7.80 22.50
N SER A 241 -4.43 7.74 23.30
CA SER A 241 -5.48 6.72 23.16
C SER A 241 -6.22 6.88 21.83
N ALA A 242 -6.57 8.11 21.43
CA ALA A 242 -7.16 8.39 20.12
C ALA A 242 -6.22 7.98 18.96
N LEU A 243 -4.93 8.28 19.05
CA LEU A 243 -3.93 7.86 18.06
C LEU A 243 -3.74 6.34 17.97
N LYS A 244 -3.85 5.63 19.09
CA LYS A 244 -3.77 4.15 19.14
C LYS A 244 -5.02 3.50 18.58
N LYS A 245 -6.20 4.05 18.87
CA LYS A 245 -7.49 3.56 18.37
C LYS A 245 -7.55 3.60 16.84
N GLU A 246 -7.00 4.66 16.24
CA GLU A 246 -7.02 4.87 14.78
C GLU A 246 -5.76 4.36 14.04
N CYS A 247 -4.98 3.48 14.69
CA CYS A 247 -3.89 2.68 14.09
C CYS A 247 -2.76 3.43 13.34
N GLY A 248 -2.71 4.77 13.35
CA GLY A 248 -1.67 5.53 12.63
C GLY A 248 -0.55 6.09 13.51
N GLY A 249 -0.73 6.24 14.82
CA GLY A 249 0.33 6.73 15.71
C GLY A 249 0.81 8.18 15.41
N LEU A 250 1.59 8.75 16.33
CA LEU A 250 2.03 10.15 16.26
C LEU A 250 2.91 10.43 15.03
N GLN A 251 3.82 9.50 14.70
CA GLN A 251 4.75 9.68 13.58
C GLN A 251 4.03 9.85 12.25
N THR A 252 3.02 9.02 11.98
CA THR A 252 2.26 9.06 10.72
C THR A 252 1.46 10.35 10.63
N LEU A 253 0.83 10.76 11.73
CA LEU A 253 0.11 12.04 11.76
C LEU A 253 1.04 13.21 11.39
N LEU A 254 2.23 13.27 11.97
CA LEU A 254 3.19 14.35 11.70
C LEU A 254 3.76 14.28 10.27
N ARG A 255 4.03 13.07 9.75
CA ARG A 255 4.47 12.88 8.35
C ARG A 255 3.43 13.36 7.34
N ASN A 256 2.15 13.16 7.62
CA ASN A 256 1.06 13.64 6.77
C ASN A 256 0.96 15.17 6.76
N HIS A 257 1.48 15.84 7.80
CA HIS A 257 1.51 17.31 7.94
C HIS A 257 2.88 17.91 7.63
N LYS A 258 3.48 17.49 6.50
CA LYS A 258 4.78 18.00 6.00
C LYS A 258 4.85 19.52 5.81
N ASN A 259 3.70 20.18 5.69
CA ASN A 259 3.61 21.63 5.57
C ASN A 259 3.90 22.35 6.90
N ILE A 260 3.92 21.62 8.02
CA ILE A 260 4.11 22.14 9.38
C ILE A 260 5.35 21.52 10.02
N PHE A 261 5.57 20.20 9.84
CA PHE A 261 6.61 19.46 10.54
C PHE A 261 7.65 18.87 9.60
N SER A 262 8.91 18.91 10.03
CA SER A 262 10.01 18.14 9.48
C SER A 262 10.40 17.03 10.44
N ILE A 263 10.65 15.83 9.92
CA ILE A 263 11.07 14.67 10.72
C ILE A 263 12.37 14.13 10.13
N ALA A 264 13.44 14.16 10.91
CA ALA A 264 14.75 13.64 10.53
C ALA A 264 15.37 12.89 11.72
N ASN A 265 15.91 11.69 11.47
CA ASN A 265 16.59 10.88 12.50
C ASN A 265 15.79 10.64 13.80
N GLY A 266 14.46 10.59 13.70
CA GLY A 266 13.58 10.42 14.87
C GLY A 266 13.25 11.72 15.63
N ASP A 267 13.79 12.85 15.20
CA ASP A 267 13.50 14.17 15.75
C ASP A 267 12.51 14.94 14.88
N VAL A 268 11.55 15.57 15.55
CA VAL A 268 10.51 16.42 14.98
C VAL A 268 10.89 17.88 15.20
N GLY A 269 10.75 18.72 14.18
CA GLY A 269 10.89 20.17 14.29
C GLY A 269 9.87 20.88 13.40
N LEU A 270 9.70 22.18 13.60
CA LEU A 270 8.86 22.99 12.70
C LEU A 270 9.60 23.22 11.38
N GLN A 271 8.85 23.11 10.29
CA GLN A 271 9.32 23.45 8.96
C GLN A 271 8.83 24.85 8.61
N ALA A 272 9.75 25.72 8.17
CA ALA A 272 9.36 26.97 7.54
C ALA A 272 8.66 26.62 6.21
N ALA A 273 7.34 26.79 6.17
CA ALA A 273 6.60 26.65 4.94
C ALA A 273 7.05 27.74 3.97
N LEU A 274 7.28 27.37 2.69
CA LEU A 274 7.18 28.35 1.61
C LEU A 274 5.81 29.05 1.79
N MET A 275 5.83 30.37 1.96
CA MET A 275 4.72 31.19 2.43
C MET A 275 3.51 31.20 1.46
N GLU A 276 2.76 30.11 1.37
CA GLU A 276 1.50 30.09 0.60
C GLU A 276 0.28 29.54 1.37
N SER A 277 0.44 29.03 2.59
CA SER A 277 -0.70 28.44 3.32
C SER A 277 -1.38 29.42 4.31
N SER A 278 -2.63 29.76 4.02
CA SER A 278 -3.54 30.59 4.82
C SER A 278 -3.83 30.02 6.23
N ILE A 279 -3.62 28.72 6.43
CA ILE A 279 -3.85 28.01 7.69
C ILE A 279 -2.80 28.42 8.74
N LEU A 280 -1.53 28.57 8.36
CA LEU A 280 -0.45 28.96 9.27
C LEU A 280 -0.69 30.38 9.83
N PHE A 281 -1.19 31.30 9.00
CA PHE A 281 -1.54 32.67 9.41
C PHE A 281 -2.60 32.71 10.53
N SER A 282 -3.57 31.80 10.50
CA SER A 282 -4.65 31.74 11.50
C SER A 282 -4.17 31.22 12.86
N LEU A 283 -3.23 30.25 12.84
CA LEU A 283 -2.63 29.69 14.05
C LEU A 283 -1.63 30.66 14.69
N LEU A 284 -0.82 31.35 13.87
CA LEU A 284 0.17 32.33 14.34
C LEU A 284 -0.47 33.60 14.93
N ARG A 285 -1.63 34.05 14.43
CA ARG A 285 -2.38 35.17 15.03
C ARG A 285 -2.88 34.89 16.45
N ARG A 286 -3.21 33.63 16.77
CA ARG A 286 -3.66 33.24 18.12
C ARG A 286 -2.52 33.22 19.15
N ALA A 287 -1.27 33.08 18.73
CA ALA A 287 -0.09 33.05 19.60
C ALA A 287 0.42 34.44 20.06
N LYS A 288 -0.44 35.49 20.07
CA LYS A 288 -0.05 36.90 20.31
C LYS A 288 1.07 37.40 19.40
N TRP A 289 0.91 37.20 18.09
CA TRP A 289 1.76 37.86 17.10
C TRP A 289 1.08 39.15 16.61
N SER A 290 1.67 40.31 16.93
CA SER A 290 1.29 41.61 16.38
C SER A 290 2.31 42.02 15.32
N PRO A 291 1.96 42.08 14.03
CA PRO A 291 2.80 42.79 13.07
C PRO A 291 2.68 44.28 13.39
N HIS A 292 3.82 44.95 13.56
CA HIS A 292 3.90 46.40 13.65
C HIS A 292 3.03 47.03 12.56
N ARG A 293 2.15 47.96 12.97
CA ARG A 293 1.30 48.77 12.10
C ARG A 293 2.16 49.38 11.00
N ASN A 294 1.94 49.00 9.74
CA ASN A 294 2.09 49.85 8.55
C ASN A 294 1.86 49.14 7.20
N LEU A 295 1.47 47.86 7.16
CA LEU A 295 1.18 47.15 5.89
C LEU A 295 -0.32 47.01 5.58
N ALA A 296 -1.17 47.94 6.03
CA ALA A 296 -2.62 47.93 5.77
C ALA A 296 -3.06 48.85 4.61
N LYS A 297 -2.13 49.29 3.74
CA LYS A 297 -2.45 50.12 2.57
C LYS A 297 -1.73 49.63 1.32
N ARG A 298 -2.16 48.49 0.79
CA ARG A 298 -2.12 48.13 -0.64
C ARG A 298 -2.53 46.67 -0.76
N ILE A 299 -3.79 46.45 -1.12
CA ILE A 299 -4.30 45.42 -2.05
C ILE A 299 -5.81 45.72 -2.12
N VAL A 300 -6.12 46.83 -2.76
CA VAL A 300 -7.35 46.98 -3.56
C VAL A 300 -6.83 47.05 -4.98
N SER A 301 -7.47 46.32 -5.90
CA SER A 301 -7.13 46.19 -7.33
C SER A 301 -6.09 45.13 -7.69
N SER A 302 -6.53 43.91 -7.97
CA SER A 302 -6.78 43.53 -9.36
C SER A 302 -7.42 42.12 -9.45
N ARG A 303 -8.48 42.07 -10.25
CA ARG A 303 -9.23 40.87 -10.64
C ARG A 303 -8.35 39.94 -11.48
N GLY A 304 -8.62 38.63 -11.44
CA GLY A 304 -8.47 37.81 -12.64
C GLY A 304 -8.20 36.33 -12.47
N ARG A 305 -9.26 35.54 -12.67
CA ARG A 305 -9.30 34.18 -13.26
C ARG A 305 -8.79 33.02 -12.41
N GLY A 306 -9.76 32.31 -11.82
CA GLY A 306 -9.60 30.93 -11.38
C GLY A 306 -9.59 29.94 -12.54
N HIS A 307 -9.00 28.77 -12.30
CA HIS A 307 -9.29 27.52 -13.00
C HIS A 307 -9.44 26.42 -11.95
N LEU A 308 -10.53 25.67 -12.09
CA LEU A 308 -10.90 24.47 -11.34
C LEU A 308 -10.18 23.28 -11.99
N LEU A 309 -9.49 22.46 -11.21
CA LEU A 309 -8.95 21.17 -11.63
C LEU A 309 -9.72 20.07 -10.89
N LEU A 310 -10.23 19.11 -11.67
CA LEU A 310 -10.90 17.88 -11.22
C LEU A 310 -9.99 17.05 -10.29
#